data_AF-A0AAP9JBF4-F1
#
_entry.id   AF-A0AAP9JBF4-F1
#
_cell.length_a   1.000
_cell.length_b   1.000
_cell.length_c   1.000
_cell.angle_alpha   90.00
_cell.angle_beta   90.00
_cell.angle_gamma   90.00
#
_symmetry.space_group_name_H-M   'P 1'
#
loop_
_entity.id
_entity.type
_entity.pdbx_description
1 polymer ?
#
loop_
_entity_poly.entity_id
_entity_poly.type
_entity_poly.pdbx_seq_one_letter_code
_entity_poly.pdbx_strand_id
1 'polypeptide(L)'
;MPSHVSNHAADQKQVDQKQVNRAEHTETKVLIDIKGAVKQPGVYDVSQQPRLQAAVAKAGGLTDQAEILTINLAQKLTDGQMVYIPTKGEHLSEQAPSASQAQKDKVNLNTATVAELQTLEGIGEKKAEQIIAYREANGGFKQISDLKAVSGIGEKRFEALKDSLTV
;
A
#
# COMPACT_ATOMS: atom_id res chain seq x y z
N MET A 1 26.07 -41.08 -65.02
CA MET A 1 24.77 -40.37 -65.15
C MET A 1 23.74 -41.44 -65.47
N PRO A 2 22.74 -41.71 -64.62
CA PRO A 2 21.62 -40.77 -64.47
C PRO A 2 21.13 -40.59 -63.03
N SER A 3 20.39 -39.49 -62.88
CA SER A 3 20.03 -38.80 -61.66
C SER A 3 18.52 -38.89 -61.38
N HIS A 4 18.18 -38.67 -60.11
CA HIS A 4 16.86 -38.29 -59.53
C HIS A 4 15.78 -39.39 -59.48
N VAL A 5 15.50 -40.03 -58.33
CA VAL A 5 14.96 -39.53 -57.03
C VAL A 5 13.49 -39.15 -57.10
N SER A 6 12.60 -40.01 -56.57
CA SER A 6 11.85 -39.74 -55.32
C SER A 6 10.79 -40.81 -55.00
N ASN A 7 11.12 -41.59 -53.96
CA ASN A 7 10.31 -42.13 -52.86
C ASN A 7 8.83 -42.54 -53.02
N HIS A 8 8.65 -43.86 -52.86
CA HIS A 8 7.64 -44.56 -52.05
C HIS A 8 7.25 -43.81 -50.75
N ALA A 9 5.97 -43.68 -50.36
CA ALA A 9 4.95 -44.68 -50.01
C ALA A 9 5.11 -45.32 -48.60
N ALA A 10 3.95 -45.51 -47.94
CA ALA A 10 3.67 -46.30 -46.72
C ALA A 10 4.07 -45.65 -45.36
N ASP A 11 3.39 -45.81 -44.23
CA ASP A 11 2.17 -46.53 -43.80
C ASP A 11 1.89 -46.12 -42.31
N GLN A 12 0.74 -46.54 -41.81
CA GLN A 12 -0.05 -46.14 -40.65
C GLN A 12 0.52 -46.41 -39.22
N LYS A 13 -0.24 -45.85 -38.25
CA LYS A 13 -0.43 -46.20 -36.82
C LYS A 13 0.46 -45.51 -35.78
N GLN A 14 -0.13 -44.58 -35.03
CA GLN A 14 -0.52 -44.82 -33.64
C GLN A 14 -1.40 -43.67 -33.12
N VAL A 15 -2.66 -44.00 -32.86
CA VAL A 15 -3.50 -43.31 -31.87
C VAL A 15 -2.99 -43.75 -30.49
N ASP A 16 -2.70 -42.79 -29.61
CA ASP A 16 -3.01 -42.78 -28.17
C ASP A 16 -2.06 -41.85 -27.39
N GLN A 17 -2.69 -40.99 -26.57
CA GLN A 17 -2.16 -40.41 -25.33
C GLN A 17 -1.05 -39.35 -25.43
N LYS A 18 -1.44 -38.08 -25.25
CA LYS A 18 -1.28 -37.40 -23.95
C LYS A 18 -1.65 -35.91 -24.07
N GLN A 19 -2.93 -35.69 -23.92
CA GLN A 19 -3.57 -34.41 -23.62
C GLN A 19 -3.21 -34.02 -22.17
N VAL A 20 -2.07 -33.33 -21.96
CA VAL A 20 -1.69 -32.55 -20.75
C VAL A 20 -0.38 -31.84 -21.14
N ASN A 21 -0.30 -30.55 -21.46
CA ASN A 21 -0.70 -29.41 -20.65
C ASN A 21 -0.95 -28.22 -21.59
N ARG A 22 -2.20 -27.95 -21.93
CA ARG A 22 -2.60 -26.57 -22.18
C ARG A 22 -2.69 -25.92 -20.82
N ALA A 23 -1.54 -25.63 -20.22
CA ALA A 23 -1.49 -24.78 -19.05
C ALA A 23 -2.06 -23.45 -19.53
N GLU A 24 -3.29 -23.20 -19.12
CA GLU A 24 -3.94 -21.90 -19.14
C GLU A 24 -2.95 -20.96 -18.42
N HIS A 25 -2.03 -20.35 -19.16
CA HIS A 25 -1.34 -19.15 -18.71
C HIS A 25 -2.44 -18.12 -18.64
N THR A 26 -3.10 -18.05 -17.48
CA THR A 26 -3.82 -16.85 -17.07
C THR A 26 -2.75 -15.77 -17.02
N GLU A 27 -2.53 -15.12 -18.17
CA GLU A 27 -1.81 -13.85 -18.23
C GLU A 27 -2.62 -12.90 -17.36
N THR A 28 -2.27 -12.87 -16.08
CA THR A 28 -2.84 -11.98 -15.10
C THR A 28 -2.32 -10.59 -15.46
N LYS A 29 -3.06 -9.93 -16.36
CA LYS A 29 -2.84 -8.53 -16.71
C LYS A 29 -3.35 -7.70 -15.56
N VAL A 30 -2.51 -6.79 -15.09
CA VAL A 30 -2.88 -5.82 -14.07
C VAL A 30 -2.92 -4.43 -14.68
N LEU A 31 -3.92 -3.64 -14.33
CA LEU A 31 -4.04 -2.24 -14.72
C LEU A 31 -3.41 -1.36 -13.65
N ILE A 32 -2.45 -0.54 -14.08
CA ILE A 32 -1.66 0.33 -13.21
C ILE A 32 -1.83 1.76 -13.66
N ASP A 33 -2.23 2.65 -12.76
CA ASP A 33 -2.30 4.10 -13.00
C ASP A 33 -0.94 4.74 -12.66
N ILE A 34 -0.24 5.30 -13.65
CA ILE A 34 1.08 5.92 -13.49
C ILE A 34 0.96 7.43 -13.62
N LYS A 35 1.42 8.16 -12.60
CA LYS A 35 1.41 9.62 -12.52
C LYS A 35 2.78 10.21 -12.21
N GLY A 36 2.89 11.53 -12.33
CA GLY A 36 4.08 12.29 -11.97
C GLY A 36 5.10 12.34 -13.11
N ALA A 37 6.38 12.21 -12.78
CA ALA A 37 7.53 12.48 -13.62
C ALA A 37 7.84 11.39 -14.67
N VAL A 38 6.82 10.92 -15.40
CA VAL A 38 6.94 10.00 -16.55
C VAL A 38 6.58 10.71 -17.84
N LYS A 39 7.06 10.22 -18.99
CA LYS A 39 6.80 10.88 -20.28
C LYS A 39 5.32 10.89 -20.66
N GLN A 40 4.63 9.79 -20.39
CA GLN A 40 3.21 9.63 -20.68
C GLN A 40 2.49 9.09 -19.44
N PRO A 41 1.98 9.97 -18.55
CA PRO A 41 1.12 9.56 -17.45
C PRO A 41 -0.18 8.93 -17.98
N GLY A 42 -0.70 7.92 -17.28
CA GLY A 42 -1.90 7.21 -17.69
C GLY A 42 -2.00 5.80 -17.12
N VAL A 43 -3.05 5.08 -17.52
CA VAL A 43 -3.30 3.71 -17.10
C VAL A 43 -2.71 2.73 -18.11
N TYR A 44 -1.94 1.77 -17.62
CA TYR A 44 -1.24 0.77 -18.45
C TYR A 44 -1.55 -0.65 -18.00
N ASP A 45 -1.74 -1.53 -18.98
CA ASP A 45 -1.79 -2.98 -18.75
C ASP A 45 -0.38 -3.52 -18.59
N VAL A 46 -0.08 -4.21 -17.49
CA VAL A 46 1.22 -4.87 -17.29
C VAL A 46 0.98 -6.36 -17.20
N SER A 47 1.54 -7.09 -18.17
CA SER A 47 1.47 -8.56 -18.26
C SER A 47 2.83 -9.14 -17.89
N GLN A 48 2.85 -10.33 -17.26
CA GLN A 48 4.07 -11.06 -16.84
C GLN A 48 4.94 -10.28 -15.83
N GLN A 49 4.96 -10.75 -14.57
CA GLN A 49 5.73 -10.14 -13.47
C GLN A 49 5.54 -8.60 -13.39
N PRO A 50 4.37 -8.14 -12.95
CA PRO A 50 4.05 -6.71 -12.97
C PRO A 50 4.97 -5.96 -12.01
N ARG A 51 6.00 -5.33 -12.57
CA ARG A 51 6.97 -4.53 -11.82
C ARG A 51 6.86 -3.09 -12.26
N LEU A 52 7.23 -2.18 -11.36
CA LEU A 52 7.22 -0.76 -11.63
C LEU A 52 8.07 -0.39 -12.86
N GLN A 53 9.22 -1.03 -13.03
CA GLN A 53 10.06 -0.88 -14.22
C GLN A 53 9.28 -1.10 -15.53
N ALA A 54 8.50 -2.18 -15.62
CA ALA A 54 7.76 -2.53 -16.84
C ALA A 54 6.63 -1.52 -17.11
N ALA A 55 5.96 -1.07 -16.04
CA ALA A 55 4.93 -0.05 -16.11
C ALA A 55 5.50 1.30 -16.59
N VAL A 56 6.63 1.72 -16.00
CA VAL A 56 7.33 2.95 -16.39
C VAL A 56 7.85 2.89 -17.82
N ALA A 57 8.34 1.74 -18.28
CA ALA A 57 8.75 1.55 -19.67
C ALA A 57 7.57 1.73 -20.64
N LYS A 58 6.38 1.22 -20.29
CA LYS A 58 5.15 1.46 -21.07
C LYS A 58 4.72 2.93 -21.06
N ALA A 59 4.99 3.67 -19.99
CA ALA A 59 4.80 5.11 -19.90
C ALA A 59 5.85 5.96 -20.66
N GLY A 60 6.70 5.34 -21.49
CA GLY A 60 7.75 6.02 -22.26
C GLY A 60 9.03 6.31 -21.46
N GLY A 61 9.11 5.81 -20.23
CA GLY A 61 10.21 6.02 -19.30
C GLY A 61 10.01 7.21 -18.36
N LEU A 62 10.97 7.35 -17.46
CA LEU A 62 11.08 8.50 -16.55
C LEU A 62 11.48 9.76 -17.33
N THR A 63 11.08 10.92 -16.83
CA THR A 63 11.58 12.23 -17.29
C THR A 63 12.89 12.59 -16.62
N ASP A 64 13.63 13.57 -17.13
CA ASP A 64 14.89 14.06 -16.51
C ASP A 64 14.67 14.69 -15.12
N GLN A 65 13.43 15.12 -14.86
CA GLN A 65 13.01 15.67 -13.60
C GLN A 65 12.60 14.59 -12.60
N ALA A 66 12.52 13.30 -12.99
CA ALA A 66 12.13 12.24 -12.07
C ALA A 66 13.17 12.03 -10.98
N GLU A 67 12.70 11.85 -9.74
CA GLU A 67 13.53 11.47 -8.61
C GLU A 67 13.66 9.94 -8.57
N ILE A 68 14.79 9.44 -9.04
CA ILE A 68 15.03 7.99 -9.14
C ILE A 68 15.44 7.36 -7.81
N LEU A 69 15.97 8.16 -6.87
CA LEU A 69 16.53 7.64 -5.62
C LEU A 69 15.46 7.16 -4.64
N THR A 70 14.24 7.70 -4.74
CA THR A 70 13.11 7.38 -3.86
C THR A 70 12.22 6.26 -4.40
N ILE A 71 12.52 5.73 -5.60
CA ILE A 71 11.64 4.81 -6.33
C ILE A 71 12.26 3.42 -6.39
N ASN A 72 11.50 2.41 -5.95
CA ASN A 72 11.87 1.01 -6.14
C ASN A 72 11.31 0.49 -7.49
N LEU A 73 12.10 0.56 -8.56
CA LEU A 73 11.68 0.05 -9.88
C LEU A 73 11.42 -1.47 -9.90
N ALA A 74 12.04 -2.23 -8.98
CA ALA A 74 11.82 -3.66 -8.84
C ALA A 74 10.53 -3.99 -8.06
N GLN A 75 9.83 -2.98 -7.51
CA GLN A 75 8.59 -3.17 -6.77
C GLN A 75 7.57 -3.93 -7.62
N LYS A 76 7.00 -4.98 -7.03
CA LYS A 76 5.87 -5.70 -7.61
C LYS A 76 4.61 -4.85 -7.50
N LEU A 77 3.83 -4.83 -8.56
CA LEU A 77 2.59 -4.10 -8.67
C LEU A 77 1.40 -5.04 -8.57
N THR A 78 0.31 -4.52 -8.02
CA THR A 78 -0.98 -5.21 -7.95
C THR A 78 -1.99 -4.54 -8.88
N ASP A 79 -3.02 -5.28 -9.28
CA ASP A 79 -4.12 -4.71 -10.08
C ASP A 79 -4.79 -3.54 -9.38
N GLY A 80 -5.10 -2.49 -10.15
CA GLY A 80 -5.68 -1.25 -9.66
C GLY A 80 -4.72 -0.36 -8.86
N GLN A 81 -3.44 -0.71 -8.76
CA GLN A 81 -2.46 0.10 -8.03
C GLN A 81 -2.17 1.40 -8.78
N MET A 82 -2.23 2.54 -8.06
CA MET A 82 -1.71 3.82 -8.53
C MET A 82 -0.26 3.98 -8.09
N VAL A 83 0.60 4.39 -9.01
CA VAL A 83 2.00 4.72 -8.74
C VAL A 83 2.28 6.15 -9.14
N TYR A 84 2.81 6.92 -8.19
CA TYR A 84 3.26 8.28 -8.42
C TYR A 84 4.79 8.32 -8.48
N ILE A 85 5.32 8.95 -9.52
CA ILE A 85 6.76 9.15 -9.73
C ILE A 85 7.09 10.60 -9.33
N PRO A 86 7.76 10.85 -8.19
CA PRO A 86 8.15 12.19 -7.77
C PRO A 86 9.11 12.88 -8.74
N THR A 87 9.11 14.22 -8.73
CA THR A 87 10.16 15.05 -9.32
C THR A 87 11.31 15.35 -8.34
N LYS A 88 12.49 15.70 -8.85
CA LYS A 88 13.67 16.06 -8.05
C LYS A 88 13.38 17.29 -7.19
N GLY A 89 13.59 17.16 -5.88
CA GLY A 89 13.28 18.22 -4.94
C GLY A 89 11.80 18.39 -4.62
N GLU A 90 10.93 17.54 -5.17
CA GLU A 90 9.55 17.41 -4.70
C GLU A 90 9.58 16.72 -3.35
N HIS A 91 9.43 17.51 -2.30
CA HIS A 91 9.15 17.01 -0.98
C HIS A 91 7.70 16.54 -0.96
N LEU A 92 7.43 15.38 -1.57
CA LEU A 92 6.25 14.61 -1.20
C LEU A 92 6.38 14.39 0.30
N SER A 93 5.63 15.14 1.10
CA SER A 93 5.39 14.74 2.49
C SER A 93 4.98 13.28 2.41
N GLU A 94 5.79 12.38 2.97
CA GLU A 94 5.58 10.94 2.95
C GLU A 94 4.26 10.61 3.65
N GLN A 95 3.14 10.77 2.94
CA GLN A 95 1.93 10.03 3.19
C GLN A 95 2.08 8.75 2.40
N ALA A 96 2.81 7.81 2.98
CA ALA A 96 2.64 6.40 2.66
C ALA A 96 1.13 6.10 2.60
N PRO A 97 0.66 5.23 1.69
CA PRO A 97 -0.71 4.76 1.75
C PRO A 97 -0.85 3.79 2.93
N SER A 98 -0.91 4.34 4.14
CA SER A 98 -1.62 3.70 5.23
C SER A 98 -3.07 3.68 4.78
N ALA A 99 -3.54 2.50 4.39
CA ALA A 99 -4.95 2.19 4.33
C ALA A 99 -5.55 2.29 5.74
N SER A 100 -5.73 3.52 6.21
CA SER A 100 -6.49 3.89 7.39
C SER A 100 -7.05 5.26 7.08
N GLN A 101 -8.23 5.22 6.46
CA GLN A 101 -9.35 6.12 6.66
C GLN A 101 -8.99 7.56 7.06
N ALA A 102 -9.47 8.49 6.24
CA ALA A 102 -9.79 9.84 6.67
C ALA A 102 -10.70 9.79 7.91
N GLN A 103 -10.10 9.67 9.09
CA GLN A 103 -10.68 9.89 10.38
C GLN A 103 -9.68 10.78 11.09
N LYS A 104 -9.98 12.09 11.03
CA LYS A 104 -9.42 13.15 11.89
C LYS A 104 -8.66 12.58 13.07
N ASP A 105 -7.37 12.85 13.15
CA ASP A 105 -6.41 12.58 14.24
C ASP A 105 -7.06 12.24 15.59
N LYS A 106 -7.58 11.03 15.74
CA LYS A 106 -8.12 10.55 17.01
C LYS A 106 -7.01 9.85 17.76
N VAL A 107 -6.67 10.37 18.92
CA VAL A 107 -5.66 9.78 19.79
C VAL A 107 -6.26 8.52 20.44
N ASN A 108 -5.62 7.37 20.21
CA ASN A 108 -6.05 6.12 20.81
C ASN A 108 -5.55 6.02 22.25
N LEU A 109 -6.44 5.95 23.24
CA LEU A 109 -6.09 5.93 24.67
C LEU A 109 -5.29 4.69 25.10
N ASN A 110 -5.43 3.58 24.38
CA ASN A 110 -4.71 2.33 24.68
C ASN A 110 -3.29 2.35 24.11
N THR A 111 -3.08 2.94 22.93
CA THR A 111 -1.77 2.92 22.26
C THR A 111 -1.01 4.24 22.33
N ALA A 112 -1.66 5.34 22.69
CA ALA A 112 -1.05 6.66 22.68
C ALA A 112 0.10 6.76 23.68
N THR A 113 1.12 7.48 23.25
CA THR A 113 2.27 7.89 24.03
C THR A 113 1.98 9.17 24.81
N VAL A 114 2.85 9.48 25.78
CA VAL A 114 2.76 10.74 26.55
C VAL A 114 2.71 11.95 25.62
N ALA A 115 3.55 11.98 24.58
CA ALA A 115 3.62 13.08 23.63
C ALA A 115 2.32 13.23 22.84
N GLU A 116 1.73 12.13 22.37
CA GLU A 116 0.45 12.14 21.64
C GLU A 116 -0.70 12.60 22.54
N LEU A 117 -0.73 12.15 23.80
CA LEU A 117 -1.72 12.62 24.76
C LEU A 117 -1.55 14.10 25.09
N GLN A 118 -0.33 14.65 25.09
CA GLN A 118 -0.08 16.09 25.29
C GLN A 118 -0.55 16.97 24.12
N THR A 119 -0.78 16.41 22.93
CA THR A 119 -1.37 17.17 21.80
C THR A 119 -2.82 17.54 22.06
N LEU A 120 -3.47 16.86 23.01
CA LEU A 120 -4.85 17.07 23.39
C LEU A 120 -5.03 18.35 24.22
N GLU A 121 -6.02 19.15 23.87
CA GLU A 121 -6.28 20.43 24.53
C GLU A 121 -6.55 20.24 26.03
N GLY A 122 -5.66 20.78 26.87
CA GLY A 122 -5.78 20.70 28.33
C GLY A 122 -5.24 19.43 28.99
N ILE A 123 -4.58 18.55 28.23
CA ILE A 123 -3.75 17.46 28.74
C ILE A 123 -2.29 17.92 28.73
N GLY A 124 -1.70 18.02 29.93
CA GLY A 124 -0.26 18.25 30.09
C GLY A 124 0.43 16.97 30.55
N GLU A 125 1.75 17.02 30.69
CA GLU A 125 2.62 15.90 31.10
C GLU A 125 2.04 15.08 32.26
N LYS A 126 1.74 15.72 33.40
CA LYS A 126 1.16 15.04 34.57
C LYS A 126 -0.14 14.28 34.27
N LYS A 127 -0.99 14.81 33.38
CA LYS A 127 -2.26 14.14 33.02
C LYS A 127 -2.02 13.00 32.05
N ALA A 128 -1.14 13.19 31.07
CA ALA A 128 -0.76 12.15 30.13
C ALA A 128 -0.17 10.92 30.86
N GLU A 129 0.69 11.16 31.85
CA GLU A 129 1.21 10.11 32.74
C GLU A 129 0.09 9.41 33.52
N GLN A 130 -0.89 10.14 34.04
CA GLN A 130 -2.03 9.56 34.75
C GLN A 130 -2.91 8.68 33.84
N ILE A 131 -3.07 9.04 32.56
CA ILE A 131 -3.80 8.23 31.58
C ILE A 131 -3.07 6.90 31.35
N ILE A 132 -1.74 6.93 31.21
CA ILE A 132 -0.92 5.72 31.05
C ILE A 132 -0.95 4.87 32.32
N ALA A 133 -0.79 5.48 33.50
CA ALA A 133 -0.88 4.77 34.76
C ALA A 133 -2.26 4.11 34.96
N TYR A 134 -3.33 4.80 34.57
CA TYR A 134 -4.68 4.23 34.58
C TYR A 134 -4.81 3.05 33.62
N ARG A 135 -4.27 3.18 32.40
CA ARG A 135 -4.21 2.10 31.39
C ARG A 135 -3.52 0.86 31.94
N GLU A 136 -2.36 1.03 32.57
CA GLU A 136 -1.56 -0.08 33.11
C GLU A 136 -2.23 -0.73 34.34
N ALA A 137 -2.85 0.07 35.20
CA ALA A 137 -3.55 -0.43 36.38
C ALA A 137 -4.87 -1.14 36.07
N ASN A 138 -5.61 -0.69 35.05
CA ASN A 138 -6.94 -1.20 34.71
C ASN A 138 -6.94 -2.14 33.48
N GLY A 139 -5.78 -2.34 32.85
CA GLY A 139 -5.62 -3.19 31.66
C GLY A 139 -6.15 -2.55 30.37
N GLY A 140 -6.27 -1.22 30.33
CA GLY A 140 -6.77 -0.46 29.18
C GLY A 140 -8.07 0.30 29.42
N PHE A 141 -8.44 1.12 28.43
CA PHE A 141 -9.72 1.80 28.33
C PHE A 141 -10.65 0.95 27.46
N LYS A 142 -11.86 0.64 27.95
CA LYS A 142 -12.87 -0.10 27.18
C LYS A 142 -13.71 0.83 26.31
N GLN A 143 -13.85 2.08 26.76
CA GLN A 143 -14.60 3.12 26.10
C GLN A 143 -13.95 4.47 26.40
N ILE A 144 -14.20 5.47 25.55
CA ILE A 144 -13.63 6.81 25.72
C ILE A 144 -14.08 7.42 27.06
N SER A 145 -15.31 7.13 27.50
CA SER A 145 -15.88 7.59 28.78
C SER A 145 -15.08 7.18 30.02
N ASP A 146 -14.31 6.09 29.95
CA ASP A 146 -13.47 5.62 31.06
C ASP A 146 -12.36 6.63 31.38
N LEU A 147 -12.03 7.52 30.43
CA LEU A 147 -11.12 8.64 30.66
C LEU A 147 -11.56 9.56 31.81
N LYS A 148 -12.88 9.64 32.10
CA LYS A 148 -13.40 10.40 33.24
C LYS A 148 -12.99 9.82 34.60
N ALA A 149 -12.60 8.55 34.66
CA ALA A 149 -12.11 7.91 35.88
C ALA A 149 -10.64 8.28 36.19
N VAL A 150 -9.93 8.87 35.22
CA VAL A 150 -8.56 9.35 35.42
C VAL A 150 -8.58 10.62 36.27
N SER A 151 -7.79 10.61 37.34
CA SER A 151 -7.64 11.76 38.23
C SER A 151 -7.22 13.00 37.43
N GLY A 152 -7.96 14.11 37.56
CA GLY A 152 -7.67 15.36 36.87
C GLY A 152 -8.35 15.54 35.50
N ILE A 153 -9.04 14.53 34.98
CA ILE A 153 -9.89 14.63 33.79
C ILE A 153 -11.37 14.71 34.22
N GLY A 154 -11.83 15.95 34.41
CA GLY A 154 -13.24 16.22 34.67
C GLY A 154 -14.08 16.24 33.39
N GLU A 155 -15.41 16.29 33.54
CA GLU A 155 -16.36 16.27 32.41
C GLU A 155 -16.09 17.34 31.36
N LYS A 156 -15.78 18.57 31.79
CA LYS A 156 -15.42 19.67 30.89
C LYS A 156 -14.25 19.34 29.96
N ARG A 157 -13.24 18.61 30.47
CA ARG A 157 -12.09 18.19 29.66
C ARG A 157 -12.47 17.03 28.76
N PHE A 158 -13.16 16.05 29.31
CA PHE A 158 -13.65 14.92 28.52
C PHE A 158 -14.49 15.38 27.31
N GLU A 159 -15.38 16.36 27.49
CA GLU A 159 -16.22 16.87 26.39
C GLU A 159 -15.42 17.53 25.27
N ALA A 160 -14.32 18.23 25.58
CA ALA A 160 -13.42 18.79 24.58
C ALA A 160 -12.63 17.71 23.84
N LEU A 161 -12.43 16.55 24.46
CA LEU A 161 -11.56 15.50 23.96
C LEU A 161 -12.30 14.33 23.31
N LYS A 162 -13.57 14.08 23.67
CA LYS A 162 -14.35 12.92 23.21
C LYS A 162 -14.39 12.77 21.69
N ASP A 163 -14.35 13.88 20.95
CA ASP A 163 -14.38 13.89 19.49
C ASP A 163 -13.01 13.52 18.88
N SER A 164 -11.92 13.79 19.59
CA SER A 164 -10.52 13.56 19.20
C SER A 164 -9.91 12.30 19.85
N LEU A 165 -10.73 11.45 20.47
CA LEU A 165 -10.27 10.25 21.17
C LEU A 165 -10.87 8.97 20.60
N THR A 166 -10.14 7.88 20.74
CA THR A 166 -10.60 6.52 20.47
C THR A 166 -10.00 5.55 21.50
N VAL A 167 -10.55 4.34 21.59
CA VAL A 167 -9.99 3.22 22.36
C VAL A 167 -9.50 2.12 21.42
#